data_AF-A0A3B6PQ51-F1
#
_entry.id   AF-A0A3B6PQ51-F1
#
_cell.length_a   1.000
_cell.length_b   1.000
_cell.length_c   1.000
_cell.angle_alpha   90.00
_cell.angle_beta   90.00
_cell.angle_gamma   90.00
#
_symmetry.space_group_name_H-M   'P 1'
#
loop_
_entity.id
_entity.type
_entity.pdbx_description
1 polymer ?
#
loop_
_entity_poly.entity_id
_entity_poly.type
_entity_poly.pdbx_seq_one_letter_code
_entity_poly.pdbx_strand_id
1 'polypeptide(L)'
;MRCARPQLQLHIARRVRILRALALSRSGGLFRHGRPRASGGRGLAAAAASLTVANITSTELIIADLVKNLGSCLSDYKEIKDMVRRGLDDIRGGRAADASKKFLDAAEADVPSLCDLILIEGVAKRNPIDQENQNAYFLSVMASDITQLMLDSHA
;
A
#
# COMPACT_ATOMS: atom_id res chain seq x y z
N MET A 1 -9.60 -16.59 2.02
CA MET A 1 -9.76 -15.32 1.28
C MET A 1 -11.24 -14.95 1.18
N ARG A 2 -11.74 -14.02 2.00
CA ARG A 2 -13.14 -13.52 1.94
C ARG A 2 -13.14 -12.08 1.42
N CYS A 3 -14.07 -11.82 0.50
CA CYS A 3 -14.26 -10.59 -0.24
C CYS A 3 -14.49 -9.35 0.64
N ALA A 4 -13.52 -8.43 0.66
CA ALA A 4 -13.75 -7.05 1.11
C ALA A 4 -14.35 -6.21 -0.04
N ARG A 5 -15.62 -6.46 -0.39
CA ARG A 5 -16.41 -5.64 -1.35
C ARG A 5 -17.57 -4.79 -0.77
N PRO A 6 -17.97 -4.82 0.52
CA PRO A 6 -19.15 -4.05 0.95
C PRO A 6 -18.91 -2.54 1.13
N GLN A 7 -17.69 -2.09 1.45
CA GLN A 7 -17.48 -0.66 1.77
C GLN A 7 -17.42 0.26 0.55
N LEU A 8 -16.85 -0.19 -0.57
CA LEU A 8 -16.75 0.61 -1.81
C LEU A 8 -18.13 0.88 -2.43
N GLN A 9 -19.01 -0.14 -2.44
CA GLN A 9 -20.39 -0.01 -2.91
C GLN A 9 -21.22 0.94 -2.02
N LEU A 10 -21.00 0.90 -0.70
CA LEU A 10 -21.69 1.77 0.25
C LEU A 10 -21.29 3.25 0.09
N HIS A 11 -20.02 3.52 -0.22
CA HIS A 11 -19.52 4.87 -0.48
C HIS A 11 -20.05 5.46 -1.80
N ILE A 12 -20.13 4.66 -2.86
CA ILE A 12 -20.71 5.08 -4.14
C ILE A 12 -22.21 5.38 -3.96
N ALA A 13 -22.96 4.50 -3.29
CA ALA A 13 -24.39 4.70 -3.03
C ALA A 13 -24.68 5.95 -2.17
N ARG A 14 -23.83 6.23 -1.16
CA ARG A 14 -23.92 7.46 -0.36
C ARG A 14 -23.66 8.72 -1.19
N ARG A 15 -22.64 8.71 -2.07
CA ARG A 15 -22.31 9.86 -2.93
C ARG A 15 -23.41 10.13 -3.97
N VAL A 16 -24.03 9.09 -4.53
CA VAL A 16 -25.19 9.23 -5.44
C VAL A 16 -26.41 9.83 -4.71
N ARG A 17 -26.67 9.43 -3.46
CA ARG A 17 -27.73 10.07 -2.64
C ARG A 17 -27.45 11.53 -2.35
N ILE A 18 -26.20 11.90 -2.07
CA ILE A 18 -25.81 13.30 -1.81
C ILE A 18 -26.00 14.14 -3.09
N LEU A 19 -25.64 13.62 -4.27
CA LEU A 19 -25.90 14.30 -5.55
C LEU A 19 -27.40 14.49 -5.81
N ARG A 20 -28.22 13.49 -5.49
CA ARG A 20 -29.69 13.59 -5.59
C ARG A 20 -30.25 14.63 -4.62
N ALA A 21 -29.72 14.69 -3.39
CA ALA A 21 -30.13 15.68 -2.39
C ALA A 21 -29.69 17.11 -2.75
N LEU A 22 -28.47 17.30 -3.28
CA LEU A 22 -27.96 18.59 -3.75
C LEU A 22 -28.75 19.12 -4.96
N ALA A 23 -29.21 18.22 -5.85
CA ALA A 23 -30.09 18.57 -6.95
C ALA A 23 -31.48 19.02 -6.47
N LEU A 24 -31.99 18.42 -5.38
CA LEU A 24 -33.29 18.76 -4.80
C LEU A 24 -33.25 20.04 -3.95
N SER A 25 -32.20 20.26 -3.16
CA SER A 25 -32.07 21.45 -2.29
C SER A 25 -31.87 22.77 -3.03
N ARG A 26 -31.35 22.76 -4.28
CA ARG A 26 -31.26 23.98 -5.12
C ARG A 26 -32.59 24.38 -5.78
N SER A 27 -33.66 23.61 -5.58
CA SER A 27 -34.97 23.87 -6.18
C SER A 27 -35.93 24.67 -5.27
N GLY A 28 -35.50 25.05 -4.05
CA GLY A 28 -36.36 25.63 -3.01
C GLY A 28 -36.23 27.14 -2.74
N GLY A 29 -35.60 27.93 -3.61
CA GLY A 29 -35.35 29.37 -3.36
C GLY A 29 -35.83 30.32 -4.46
N LEU A 30 -36.92 31.03 -4.16
CA LEU A 30 -37.45 32.26 -4.80
C LEU A 30 -37.99 32.19 -6.25
N PHE A 31 -39.31 32.26 -6.37
CA PHE A 31 -40.02 32.66 -7.59
C PHE A 31 -39.91 34.18 -7.82
N ARG A 32 -39.31 34.61 -8.94
CA ARG A 32 -39.86 35.67 -9.80
C ARG A 32 -39.20 35.66 -11.19
N HIS A 33 -40.05 35.43 -12.19
CA HIS A 33 -39.87 35.58 -13.65
C HIS A 33 -38.45 35.49 -14.23
N GLY A 34 -37.99 34.26 -14.37
CA GLY A 34 -37.05 33.84 -15.40
C GLY A 34 -37.16 32.34 -15.49
N ARG A 35 -37.51 31.79 -16.67
CA ARG A 35 -37.53 30.34 -16.88
C ARG A 35 -36.25 29.75 -16.27
N PRO A 36 -36.30 28.70 -15.42
CA PRO A 36 -35.09 27.99 -15.07
C PRO A 36 -34.50 27.51 -16.39
N ARG A 37 -33.38 28.13 -16.80
CA ARG A 37 -32.63 27.68 -17.97
C ARG A 37 -32.26 26.26 -17.65
N ALA A 38 -32.91 25.33 -18.36
CA ALA A 38 -32.94 23.94 -18.03
C ALA A 38 -31.58 23.45 -17.52
N SER A 39 -31.53 22.91 -16.31
CA SER A 39 -30.61 21.82 -15.98
C SER A 39 -31.00 20.61 -16.83
N GLY A 40 -30.95 20.75 -18.16
CA GLY A 40 -31.27 19.70 -19.10
C GLY A 40 -30.26 18.57 -18.98
N GLY A 41 -30.57 17.42 -19.58
CA GLY A 41 -29.72 16.22 -19.52
C GLY A 41 -28.23 16.49 -19.83
N ARG A 42 -27.93 17.49 -20.67
CA ARG A 42 -26.55 17.95 -20.95
C ARG A 42 -25.80 18.49 -19.72
N GLY A 43 -26.46 19.28 -18.86
CA GLY A 43 -25.84 19.82 -17.64
C GLY A 43 -25.61 18.74 -16.58
N LEU A 44 -26.56 17.80 -16.44
CA LEU A 44 -26.39 16.62 -15.58
C LEU A 44 -25.29 15.69 -16.09
N ALA A 45 -25.24 15.45 -17.40
CA ALA A 45 -24.18 14.66 -18.03
C ALA A 45 -22.79 15.30 -17.84
N ALA A 46 -22.67 16.62 -18.01
CA ALA A 46 -21.43 17.34 -17.75
C ALA A 46 -20.99 17.23 -16.27
N ALA A 47 -21.90 17.38 -15.32
CA ALA A 47 -21.59 17.21 -13.90
C ALA A 47 -21.15 15.78 -13.56
N ALA A 48 -21.82 14.77 -14.13
CA ALA A 48 -21.44 13.36 -13.96
C ALA A 48 -20.06 13.08 -14.56
N ALA A 49 -19.77 13.61 -15.76
CA ALA A 49 -18.47 13.48 -16.40
C ALA A 49 -17.35 14.12 -15.56
N SER A 50 -17.56 15.34 -15.03
CA SER A 50 -16.58 16.00 -14.16
C SER A 50 -16.28 15.19 -12.89
N LEU A 51 -17.30 14.58 -12.29
CA LEU A 51 -17.11 13.70 -11.13
C LEU A 51 -16.35 12.42 -11.51
N THR A 52 -16.64 11.84 -12.67
CA THR A 52 -15.91 10.69 -13.19
C THR A 52 -14.44 11.02 -13.41
N VAL A 53 -14.12 12.15 -14.04
CA VAL A 53 -12.74 12.62 -14.22
C VAL A 53 -12.05 12.77 -12.86
N ALA A 54 -12.67 13.45 -11.90
CA ALA A 54 -12.10 13.62 -10.56
C ALA A 54 -11.83 12.28 -9.85
N ASN A 55 -12.75 11.32 -9.97
CA ASN A 55 -12.56 9.97 -9.41
C ASN A 55 -11.42 9.22 -10.10
N ILE A 56 -11.31 9.31 -11.43
CA ILE A 56 -10.22 8.67 -12.19
C ILE A 56 -8.88 9.27 -11.78
N THR A 57 -8.76 10.61 -11.78
CA THR A 57 -7.52 11.29 -11.34
C THR A 57 -7.13 10.93 -9.91
N SER A 58 -8.10 10.86 -8.98
CA SER A 58 -7.82 10.39 -7.62
C SER A 58 -7.32 8.94 -7.60
N THR A 59 -7.82 8.07 -8.49
CA THR A 59 -7.39 6.68 -8.58
C THR A 59 -5.99 6.58 -9.17
N GLU A 60 -5.68 7.36 -10.20
CA GLU A 60 -4.34 7.45 -10.79
C GLU A 60 -3.29 7.88 -9.76
N LEU A 61 -3.61 8.88 -8.92
CA LEU A 61 -2.72 9.32 -7.85
C LEU A 61 -2.44 8.22 -6.82
N ILE A 62 -3.47 7.46 -6.42
CA ILE A 62 -3.31 6.33 -5.50
C ILE A 62 -2.41 5.25 -6.11
N ILE A 63 -2.61 4.92 -7.38
CA ILE A 63 -1.81 3.90 -8.08
C ILE A 63 -0.36 4.37 -8.23
N ALA A 64 -0.14 5.62 -8.63
CA ALA A 64 1.20 6.17 -8.81
C ALA A 64 2.00 6.18 -7.49
N ASP A 65 1.37 6.59 -6.39
CA ASP A 65 1.98 6.55 -5.05
C ASP A 65 2.32 5.12 -4.64
N LEU A 66 1.41 4.17 -4.84
CA LEU A 66 1.65 2.77 -4.51
C LEU A 66 2.80 2.17 -5.33
N VAL A 67 2.86 2.44 -6.64
CA VAL A 67 3.95 1.96 -7.51
C VAL A 67 5.29 2.55 -7.07
N LYS A 68 5.33 3.85 -6.74
CA LYS A 68 6.53 4.50 -6.23
C LYS A 68 7.01 3.85 -4.93
N ASN A 69 6.12 3.69 -3.96
CA ASN A 69 6.44 3.15 -2.64
C ASN A 69 6.88 1.68 -2.71
N LEU A 70 6.19 0.86 -3.53
CA LEU A 70 6.62 -0.51 -3.82
C LEU A 70 7.97 -0.56 -4.56
N GLY A 71 8.25 0.43 -5.42
CA GLY A 71 9.53 0.56 -6.11
C GLY A 71 10.69 0.77 -5.13
N SER A 72 10.51 1.65 -4.13
CA SER A 72 11.50 1.85 -3.06
C SER A 72 11.71 0.56 -2.27
N CYS A 73 10.61 -0.05 -1.80
CA CYS A 73 10.66 -1.33 -1.09
C CYS A 73 11.39 -2.42 -1.88
N LEU A 74 11.12 -2.53 -3.19
CA LEU A 74 11.79 -3.51 -4.04
C LEU A 74 13.30 -3.28 -4.12
N SER A 75 13.76 -2.03 -4.09
CA SER A 75 15.19 -1.71 -4.07
C SER A 75 15.83 -2.23 -2.78
N ASP A 76 15.24 -1.89 -1.64
CA ASP A 76 15.74 -2.29 -0.33
C ASP A 76 15.69 -3.81 -0.15
N TYR A 77 14.64 -4.46 -0.64
CA TYR A 77 14.51 -5.91 -0.65
C TYR A 77 15.59 -6.61 -1.49
N LYS A 78 16.11 -5.97 -2.55
CA LYS A 78 17.23 -6.53 -3.32
C LYS A 78 18.51 -6.52 -2.49
N GLU A 79 18.71 -5.51 -1.66
CA GLU A 79 19.88 -5.37 -0.80
C GLU A 79 19.89 -6.43 0.31
N ILE A 80 18.80 -6.56 1.07
CA ILE A 80 18.71 -7.58 2.14
C ILE A 80 18.81 -9.00 1.57
N LYS A 81 18.24 -9.24 0.38
CA LYS A 81 18.37 -10.54 -0.31
C LYS A 81 19.83 -10.83 -0.67
N ASP A 82 20.60 -9.82 -1.07
CA ASP A 82 22.03 -9.99 -1.37
C ASP A 82 22.82 -10.28 -0.09
N MET A 83 22.51 -9.60 1.02
CA MET A 83 23.10 -9.91 2.33
C MET A 83 22.85 -11.35 2.75
N VAL A 84 21.60 -11.83 2.69
CA VAL A 84 21.24 -13.22 3.03
C VAL A 84 21.95 -14.22 2.11
N ARG A 85 22.06 -13.93 0.81
CA ARG A 85 22.81 -14.78 -0.13
C ARG A 85 24.29 -14.89 0.24
N ARG A 86 24.92 -13.76 0.56
CA ARG A 86 26.33 -13.75 1.00
C ARG A 86 26.51 -14.51 2.32
N GLY A 87 25.57 -14.37 3.27
CA GLY A 87 25.57 -15.17 4.50
C GLY A 87 25.46 -16.68 4.23
N LEU A 88 24.64 -17.08 3.26
CA LEU A 88 24.55 -18.48 2.84
C LEU A 88 25.87 -19.00 2.24
N ASP A 89 26.56 -18.19 1.46
CA ASP A 89 27.87 -18.55 0.91
C ASP A 89 28.95 -18.64 2.00
N ASP A 90 28.84 -17.84 3.05
CA ASP A 90 29.69 -17.93 4.25
C ASP A 90 29.44 -19.23 5.03
N ILE A 91 28.18 -19.66 5.24
CA ILE A 91 27.86 -20.97 5.82
C ILE A 91 28.53 -22.09 5.01
N ARG A 92 28.37 -22.08 3.69
CA ARG A 92 28.94 -23.10 2.79
C ARG A 92 30.46 -23.14 2.84
N GLY A 93 31.09 -22.00 3.14
CA GLY A 93 32.54 -21.86 3.32
C GLY A 93 33.04 -22.11 4.74
N GLY A 94 32.18 -22.55 5.67
CA GLY A 94 32.55 -22.79 7.08
C GLY A 94 32.74 -21.51 7.92
N ARG A 95 32.32 -20.34 7.43
CA ARG A 95 32.45 -19.04 8.10
C ARG A 95 31.16 -18.69 8.85
N ALA A 96 30.76 -19.53 9.81
CA ALA A 96 29.49 -19.38 10.52
C ALA A 96 29.34 -18.03 11.25
N ALA A 97 30.42 -17.48 11.82
CA ALA A 97 30.37 -16.15 12.46
C ALA A 97 30.04 -15.03 11.46
N ASP A 98 30.67 -15.05 10.29
CA ASP A 98 30.43 -14.06 9.23
C ASP A 98 29.00 -14.18 8.66
N ALA A 99 28.47 -15.40 8.61
CA ALA A 99 27.10 -15.67 8.19
C ALA A 99 26.06 -15.18 9.21
N SER A 100 26.25 -15.53 10.49
CA SER A 100 25.38 -15.11 11.60
C SER A 100 25.22 -13.59 11.61
N LYS A 101 26.34 -12.86 11.54
CA LYS A 101 26.34 -11.40 11.44
C LYS A 101 25.55 -10.88 10.24
N LYS A 102 25.72 -11.46 9.05
CA LYS A 102 24.98 -11.01 7.84
C LYS A 102 23.48 -11.26 7.92
N PHE A 103 23.05 -12.33 8.58
CA PHE A 103 21.63 -12.57 8.79
C PHE A 103 21.03 -11.61 9.82
N LEU A 104 21.78 -11.30 10.87
CA LEU A 104 21.39 -10.27 11.83
C LEU A 104 21.32 -8.89 11.16
N ASP A 105 22.37 -8.48 10.42
CA ASP A 105 22.38 -7.22 9.67
C ASP A 105 21.18 -7.14 8.69
N ALA A 106 20.81 -8.25 8.03
CA ALA A 106 19.65 -8.30 7.15
C ALA A 106 18.31 -8.18 7.92
N ALA A 107 18.23 -8.69 9.15
CA ALA A 107 17.06 -8.53 10.02
C ALA A 107 16.94 -7.09 10.56
N GLU A 108 18.08 -6.49 10.93
CA GLU A 108 18.19 -5.15 11.52
C GLU A 108 18.20 -4.02 10.50
N ALA A 109 18.30 -4.31 9.20
CA ALA A 109 18.21 -3.31 8.14
C ALA A 109 16.88 -2.53 8.12
N ASP A 110 15.91 -2.90 8.97
CA ASP A 110 14.58 -2.29 9.14
C ASP A 110 13.73 -2.19 7.87
N VAL A 111 14.20 -2.75 6.76
CA VAL A 111 13.54 -2.71 5.45
C VAL A 111 12.09 -3.21 5.52
N PRO A 112 11.77 -4.36 6.17
CA PRO A 112 10.40 -4.81 6.29
C PRO A 112 9.49 -3.81 7.03
N SER A 113 9.94 -3.33 8.19
CA SER A 113 9.21 -2.37 9.03
C SER A 113 9.02 -1.02 8.34
N LEU A 114 10.03 -0.54 7.63
CA LEU A 114 9.98 0.69 6.85
C LEU A 114 9.01 0.57 5.68
N CYS A 115 8.98 -0.60 5.03
CA CYS A 115 8.00 -0.88 3.98
C CYS A 115 6.57 -0.93 4.51
N ASP A 116 6.34 -1.52 5.68
CA ASP A 116 5.04 -1.46 6.36
C ASP A 116 4.60 -0.02 6.57
N LEU A 117 5.48 0.81 7.13
CA LEU A 117 5.21 2.22 7.42
C LEU A 117 4.88 3.00 6.15
N ILE A 118 5.76 2.97 5.15
CA ILE A 118 5.59 3.73 3.90
C ILE A 118 4.29 3.35 3.18
N LEU A 119 3.92 2.07 3.18
CA LEU A 119 2.72 1.60 2.47
C LEU A 119 1.43 1.89 3.25
N ILE A 120 1.47 1.95 4.58
CA ILE A 120 0.33 2.32 5.42
C ILE A 120 0.14 3.84 5.47
N GLU A 121 1.21 4.63 5.47
CA GLU A 121 1.14 6.09 5.49
C GLU A 121 0.90 6.70 4.10
N GLY A 122 1.17 5.95 3.03
CA GLY A 122 0.90 6.36 1.65
C GLY A 122 -0.57 6.67 1.38
N VAL A 123 -0.85 7.26 0.22
CA VAL A 123 -2.20 7.71 -0.19
C VAL A 123 -3.18 6.53 -0.24
N ALA A 124 -2.68 5.34 -0.58
CA ALA A 124 -3.47 4.10 -0.60
C ALA A 124 -3.90 3.62 0.80
N LYS A 125 -3.20 4.06 1.86
CA LYS A 125 -3.40 3.65 3.27
C LYS A 125 -3.52 2.14 3.45
N ARG A 126 -2.69 1.38 2.72
CA ARG A 126 -2.78 -0.07 2.67
C ARG A 126 -1.42 -0.67 2.32
N ASN A 127 -1.03 -1.67 3.10
CA ASN A 127 0.13 -2.50 2.82
C ASN A 127 -0.25 -3.83 2.15
N PRO A 128 0.08 -4.02 0.86
CA PRO A 128 -0.14 -5.29 0.17
C PRO A 128 0.91 -6.37 0.44
N ILE A 129 2.02 -6.05 1.13
CA ILE A 129 3.16 -6.96 1.38
C ILE A 129 3.48 -7.17 2.88
N ASP A 130 2.53 -6.88 3.76
CA ASP A 130 2.67 -7.00 5.23
C ASP A 130 3.13 -8.39 5.67
N GLN A 131 2.54 -9.44 5.07
CA GLN A 131 2.90 -10.82 5.40
C GLN A 131 4.33 -11.14 4.96
N GLU A 132 4.72 -10.68 3.77
CA GLU A 132 6.07 -10.85 3.23
C GLU A 132 7.11 -10.12 4.10
N ASN A 133 6.77 -8.93 4.60
CA ASN A 133 7.59 -8.15 5.52
C ASN A 133 7.85 -8.90 6.84
N GLN A 134 6.80 -9.38 7.48
CA GLN A 134 6.92 -10.19 8.69
C GLN A 134 7.78 -11.44 8.45
N ASN A 135 7.53 -12.16 7.34
CA ASN A 135 8.29 -13.36 7.01
C ASN A 135 9.78 -13.08 6.80
N ALA A 136 10.14 -11.99 6.10
CA ALA A 136 11.53 -11.63 5.85
C ALA A 136 12.30 -11.35 7.15
N TYR A 137 11.68 -10.62 8.09
CA TYR A 137 12.26 -10.39 9.41
C TYR A 137 12.43 -11.72 10.19
N PHE A 138 11.35 -12.48 10.37
CA PHE A 138 11.40 -13.70 11.19
C PHE A 138 12.39 -14.74 10.67
N LEU A 139 12.46 -14.93 9.35
CA LEU A 139 13.38 -15.90 8.75
C LEU A 139 14.84 -15.46 8.88
N SER A 140 15.13 -14.16 8.81
CA SER A 140 16.49 -13.64 8.97
C SER A 140 16.98 -13.79 10.41
N VAL A 141 16.14 -13.46 11.39
CA VAL A 141 16.44 -13.70 12.82
C VAL A 141 16.66 -15.19 13.08
N MET A 142 15.76 -16.06 12.59
CA MET A 142 15.89 -17.50 12.76
C MET A 142 17.20 -18.04 12.15
N ALA A 143 17.59 -17.56 10.97
CA ALA A 143 18.85 -17.95 10.34
C ALA A 143 20.06 -17.52 11.16
N SER A 144 20.03 -16.31 11.73
CA SER A 144 21.06 -15.82 12.66
C SER A 144 21.18 -16.72 13.89
N ASP A 145 20.07 -16.97 14.58
CA ASP A 145 20.02 -17.76 15.82
C ASP A 145 20.54 -19.20 15.61
N ILE A 146 20.09 -19.86 14.54
CA ILE A 146 20.56 -21.22 14.20
C ILE A 146 22.06 -21.21 13.93
N THR A 147 22.56 -20.20 13.20
CA THR A 147 23.99 -20.11 12.90
C THR A 147 24.82 -19.84 14.15
N GLN A 148 24.29 -19.07 15.09
CA GLN A 148 24.93 -18.85 16.38
C GLN A 148 24.99 -20.15 17.21
N LEU A 149 23.90 -20.92 17.24
CA LEU A 149 23.89 -22.23 17.90
C LEU A 149 24.92 -23.20 17.31
N MET A 150 25.14 -23.15 15.99
CA MET A 150 26.20 -23.94 15.34
C MET A 150 27.59 -23.57 15.87
N LEU A 151 27.87 -22.28 16.07
CA LEU A 151 29.13 -21.81 16.64
C LEU A 151 29.32 -22.33 18.07
N ASP A 152 28.28 -22.22 18.89
CA ASP A 152 28.31 -22.62 20.29
C ASP A 152 28.45 -24.14 20.46
N SER A 153 27.98 -24.93 19.49
CA SER A 153 28.10 -26.40 19.48
C SER A 153 29.47 -26.94 19.06
N HIS A 154 30.34 -26.07 18.53
CA HIS A 154 31.69 -26.40 18.06
C HIS A 154 32.80 -25.73 18.89
N ALA A 155 32.44 -24.99 19.95
CA ALA A 155 33.35 -24.42 20.94
C ALA A 155 33.59 -25.39 22.11
#